data_AF-A0A8T5N153-F1
#
_entry.id   AF-A0A8T5N153-F1
#
_cell.length_a   1.000
_cell.length_b   1.000
_cell.length_c   1.000
_cell.angle_alpha   90.00
_cell.angle_beta   90.00
_cell.angle_gamma   90.00
#
_symmetry.space_group_name_H-M   'P 1'
#
loop_
_entity.id
_entity.type
_entity.pdbx_description
1 polymer ?
#
loop_
_entity_poly.entity_id
_entity_poly.type
_entity_poly.pdbx_seq_one_letter_code
_entity_poly.pdbx_strand_id
1 'polypeptide(L)'
;MKNLAGVKEADQYIQEELYLAEIELVRGEQSGGEVPYSIIGKLSAWEFRRAWYYWMASAQECNGLPLEVAAQLHEREYPIIGEDQLKNYGQVVRVVGHCGCPHPREWAFPTRKVIEAESKRIGQDLMRTTYGDLAKLCNSGVVQGDRFVNSYHIDNQLGLNEFARVLREQCRKN
;
A
#
# COMPACT_ATOMS: atom_id res chain seq x y z
N MET A 1 14.88 0.55 -7.04
CA MET A 1 14.49 1.54 -8.08
C MET A 1 15.48 2.70 -8.06
N LYS A 2 15.51 3.53 -9.12
CA LYS A 2 16.41 4.70 -9.18
C LYS A 2 15.87 5.84 -8.30
N ASN A 3 16.75 6.66 -7.74
CA ASN A 3 16.35 7.94 -7.14
C ASN A 3 15.98 8.92 -8.26
N LEU A 4 14.73 9.40 -8.27
CA LEU A 4 14.19 10.32 -9.28
C LEU A 4 14.02 11.75 -8.79
N ALA A 5 14.47 12.08 -7.57
CA ALA A 5 14.37 13.44 -7.05
C ALA A 5 15.11 14.44 -7.96
N GLY A 6 14.39 15.47 -8.43
CA GLY A 6 14.91 16.49 -9.34
C GLY A 6 15.26 16.00 -10.75
N VAL A 7 14.96 14.76 -11.12
CA VAL A 7 15.25 14.21 -12.46
C VAL A 7 14.20 14.73 -13.45
N LYS A 8 14.64 15.47 -14.49
CA LYS A 8 13.75 16.08 -15.48
C LYS A 8 13.02 15.05 -16.34
N GLU A 9 13.67 13.94 -16.64
CA GLU A 9 13.12 12.85 -17.44
C GLU A 9 12.49 11.74 -16.57
N ALA A 10 12.02 12.06 -15.35
CA ALA A 10 11.43 11.09 -14.43
C ALA A 10 10.29 10.26 -15.05
N ASP A 11 9.48 10.88 -15.92
CA ASP A 11 8.37 10.24 -16.62
C ASP A 11 8.79 9.01 -17.45
N GLN A 12 10.00 9.00 -18.02
CA GLN A 12 10.48 7.85 -18.82
C GLN A 12 10.68 6.61 -17.92
N TYR A 13 11.33 6.80 -16.77
CA TYR A 13 11.54 5.74 -15.80
C TYR A 13 10.23 5.28 -15.17
N ILE A 14 9.33 6.23 -14.85
CA ILE A 14 8.02 5.93 -14.31
C ILE A 14 7.20 5.08 -15.28
N GLN A 15 7.19 5.44 -16.57
CA GLN A 15 6.48 4.69 -17.60
C GLN A 15 7.02 3.26 -17.72
N GLU A 16 8.33 3.06 -17.66
CA GLU A 16 8.95 1.74 -17.67
C GLU A 16 8.59 0.92 -16.43
N GLU A 17 8.70 1.50 -15.22
CA GLU A 17 8.37 0.84 -13.96
C GLU A 17 6.88 0.39 -13.93
N LEU A 18 5.96 1.24 -14.41
CA LEU A 18 4.52 0.93 -14.52
C LEU A 18 4.23 -0.14 -15.58
N TYR A 19 4.90 -0.05 -16.75
CA TYR A 19 4.76 -1.03 -17.83
C TYR A 19 5.17 -2.44 -17.36
N LEU A 20 6.32 -2.56 -16.70
CA LEU A 20 6.82 -3.83 -16.17
C LEU A 20 5.90 -4.44 -15.10
N ALA A 21 5.15 -3.61 -14.37
CA ALA A 21 4.18 -4.06 -13.37
C ALA A 21 2.77 -4.30 -13.96
N GLU A 22 2.58 -4.03 -15.25
CA GLU A 22 1.29 -4.04 -15.94
C GLU A 22 0.25 -3.14 -15.22
N ILE A 23 0.68 -1.96 -14.79
CA ILE A 23 -0.18 -0.94 -14.16
C ILE A 23 -0.57 0.08 -15.24
N GLU A 24 -1.84 0.48 -15.27
CA GLU A 24 -2.32 1.47 -16.23
C GLU A 24 -1.68 2.82 -15.96
N LEU A 25 -1.20 3.46 -17.02
CA LEU A 25 -0.58 4.77 -16.96
C LEU A 25 -1.63 5.86 -17.17
N VAL A 26 -1.71 6.81 -16.25
CA VAL A 26 -2.58 7.98 -16.37
C VAL A 26 -1.75 9.26 -16.34
N ARG A 27 -1.96 10.12 -17.34
CA ARG A 27 -1.32 11.45 -17.43
C ARG A 27 -2.17 12.50 -16.74
N GLY A 28 -1.52 13.43 -16.06
CA GLY A 28 -2.14 14.57 -15.39
C GLY A 28 -1.23 15.79 -15.40
N GLU A 29 -1.55 16.75 -14.53
CA GLU A 29 -0.68 17.90 -14.31
C GLU A 29 0.64 17.47 -13.66
N GLN A 30 1.70 18.21 -13.96
CA GLN A 30 3.00 17.96 -13.39
C GLN A 30 2.96 18.17 -11.87
N SER A 31 3.45 17.20 -11.11
CA SER A 31 3.53 17.31 -9.67
C SER A 31 4.51 18.40 -9.25
N GLY A 32 4.11 19.28 -8.34
CA GLY A 32 5.01 20.26 -7.67
C GLY A 32 5.90 19.65 -6.58
N GLY A 33 6.01 18.32 -6.53
CA GLY A 33 6.78 17.60 -5.51
C GLY A 33 8.25 17.39 -5.90
N GLU A 34 8.95 16.62 -5.08
CA GLU A 34 10.40 16.40 -5.21
C GLU A 34 10.78 15.59 -6.45
N VAL A 35 9.89 14.73 -6.93
CA VAL A 35 9.99 14.09 -8.23
C VAL A 35 9.04 14.81 -9.17
N PRO A 36 9.53 15.56 -10.17
CA PRO A 36 8.67 16.30 -11.08
C PRO A 36 8.14 15.37 -12.18
N TYR A 37 7.00 14.68 -11.94
CA TYR A 37 6.37 13.79 -12.92
C TYR A 37 4.98 14.28 -13.35
N SER A 38 4.55 13.90 -14.56
CA SER A 38 3.18 14.12 -15.06
C SER A 38 2.35 12.83 -15.11
N ILE A 39 2.94 11.72 -14.65
CA ILE A 39 2.41 10.37 -14.81
C ILE A 39 2.19 9.69 -13.46
N ILE A 40 1.01 9.11 -13.28
CA ILE A 40 0.70 8.21 -12.16
C ILE A 40 0.27 6.84 -12.67
N GLY A 41 0.36 5.82 -11.81
CA GLY A 41 -0.21 4.51 -12.07
C GLY A 41 -1.62 4.39 -11.49
N LYS A 42 -2.50 3.68 -12.19
CA LYS A 42 -3.79 3.23 -11.65
C LYS A 42 -3.97 1.74 -11.88
N LEU A 43 -4.48 1.05 -10.87
CA LEU A 43 -4.87 -0.34 -10.99
C LEU A 43 -6.07 -0.60 -10.08
N SER A 44 -7.24 -0.82 -10.68
CA SER A 44 -8.50 -0.90 -9.94
C SER A 44 -8.71 0.36 -9.09
N ALA A 45 -9.02 0.21 -7.81
CA ALA A 45 -9.21 1.30 -6.86
C ALA A 45 -7.90 1.86 -6.25
N TRP A 46 -6.74 1.41 -6.74
CA TRP A 46 -5.43 1.84 -6.26
C TRP A 46 -4.81 2.87 -7.18
N GLU A 47 -4.24 3.89 -6.56
CA GLU A 47 -3.41 4.90 -7.20
C GLU A 47 -1.96 4.71 -6.77
N PHE A 48 -1.05 4.86 -7.72
CA PHE A 48 0.38 4.72 -7.56
C PHE A 48 1.04 6.05 -7.89
N ARG A 49 1.78 6.58 -6.91
CA ARG A 49 2.54 7.82 -7.04
C ARG A 49 4.01 7.55 -6.79
N ARG A 50 4.87 8.15 -7.62
CA ARG A 50 6.31 8.00 -7.46
C ARG A 50 6.81 8.92 -6.34
N ALA A 51 7.62 8.37 -5.43
CA ALA A 51 8.44 9.12 -4.46
C ALA A 51 9.93 9.04 -4.88
N TRP A 52 10.92 9.45 -4.08
CA TRP A 52 12.33 9.48 -4.51
C TRP A 52 12.84 8.13 -5.00
N TYR A 53 12.79 7.09 -4.15
CA TYR A 53 13.34 5.75 -4.42
C TYR A 53 12.30 4.63 -4.32
N TYR A 54 11.02 4.96 -4.11
CA TYR A 54 9.93 4.01 -3.91
C TYR A 54 8.63 4.50 -4.57
N TRP A 55 7.63 3.62 -4.62
CA TRP A 55 6.26 3.96 -4.97
C TRP A 55 5.39 4.06 -3.74
N MET A 56 4.52 5.07 -3.70
CA MET A 56 3.41 5.13 -2.75
C MET A 56 2.16 4.58 -3.45
N ALA A 57 1.62 3.50 -2.91
CA ALA A 57 0.35 2.92 -3.36
C ALA A 57 -0.73 3.25 -2.32
N SER A 58 -1.85 3.80 -2.77
CA SER A 58 -2.97 4.14 -1.90
C SER A 58 -4.31 3.80 -2.52
N ALA A 59 -5.23 3.29 -1.71
CA ALA A 59 -6.63 3.06 -2.06
C ALA A 59 -7.57 3.90 -1.20
N GLN A 60 -8.76 4.17 -1.73
CA GLN A 60 -9.85 4.80 -0.98
C GLN A 60 -10.32 3.89 0.18
N GLU A 61 -10.92 4.49 1.22
CA GLU A 61 -11.21 3.88 2.54
C GLU A 61 -12.13 2.63 2.57
N CYS A 62 -12.54 2.09 1.42
CA CYS A 62 -13.30 0.84 1.32
C CYS A 62 -12.73 -0.15 0.30
N ASN A 63 -11.57 0.17 -0.29
CA ASN A 63 -10.95 -0.61 -1.36
C ASN A 63 -9.52 -1.06 -1.03
N GLY A 64 -9.17 -1.01 0.25
CA GLY A 64 -7.89 -1.51 0.74
C GLY A 64 -7.76 -3.03 0.55
N LEU A 65 -6.55 -3.53 0.71
CA LEU A 65 -6.27 -4.95 0.62
C LEU A 65 -6.82 -5.62 1.88
N PRO A 66 -7.68 -6.64 1.78
CA PRO A 66 -8.17 -7.36 2.95
C PRO A 66 -7.02 -7.90 3.78
N LEU A 67 -7.14 -7.88 5.11
CA LEU A 67 -6.05 -8.23 6.01
C LEU A 67 -5.40 -9.58 5.68
N GLU A 68 -6.18 -10.62 5.44
CA GLU A 68 -5.62 -11.95 5.17
C GLU A 68 -4.79 -11.97 3.89
N VAL A 69 -5.18 -11.17 2.89
CA VAL A 69 -4.45 -11.04 1.64
C VAL A 69 -3.19 -10.19 1.84
N ALA A 70 -3.29 -9.12 2.63
CA ALA A 70 -2.15 -8.31 3.01
C ALA A 70 -1.10 -9.13 3.78
N ALA A 71 -1.55 -9.96 4.72
CA ALA A 71 -0.69 -10.87 5.48
C ALA A 71 0.00 -11.89 4.55
N GLN A 72 -0.76 -12.53 3.64
CA GLN A 72 -0.19 -13.45 2.66
C GLN A 72 0.86 -12.81 1.76
N LEU A 73 0.66 -11.54 1.36
CA LEU A 73 1.67 -10.81 0.61
C LEU A 73 2.90 -10.52 1.47
N HIS A 74 2.71 -10.03 2.70
CA HIS A 74 3.82 -9.70 3.61
C HIS A 74 4.69 -10.91 3.92
N GLU A 75 4.05 -12.06 4.20
CA GLU A 75 4.71 -13.31 4.60
C GLU A 75 5.33 -14.07 3.42
N ARG A 76 5.00 -13.73 2.17
CA ARG A 76 5.48 -14.43 0.97
C ARG A 76 7.00 -14.32 0.83
N GLU A 77 7.65 -15.46 0.57
CA GLU A 77 9.09 -15.53 0.34
C GLU A 77 9.51 -14.63 -0.83
N TYR A 78 10.63 -13.95 -0.63
CA TYR A 78 11.21 -13.10 -1.67
C TYR A 78 12.06 -13.98 -2.62
N PRO A 79 11.95 -13.81 -3.95
CA PRO A 79 12.45 -14.80 -4.91
C PRO A 79 13.96 -14.73 -5.18
N ILE A 80 14.66 -13.74 -4.63
CA ILE A 80 16.12 -13.67 -4.72
C ILE A 80 16.68 -14.40 -3.49
N ILE A 81 17.75 -15.20 -3.64
CA ILE A 81 18.44 -15.94 -2.56
C ILE A 81 19.93 -15.50 -2.46
N GLY A 82 20.43 -15.20 -1.25
CA GLY A 82 21.76 -14.60 -0.99
C GLY A 82 21.89 -14.01 0.43
N GLU A 83 23.13 -13.73 0.88
CA GLU A 83 23.45 -13.55 2.32
C GLU A 83 22.89 -12.25 2.96
N ASP A 84 22.77 -11.15 2.20
CA ASP A 84 22.27 -9.85 2.68
C ASP A 84 20.78 -9.60 2.33
N GLN A 85 19.98 -10.67 2.23
CA GLN A 85 18.69 -10.58 1.56
C GLN A 85 17.46 -10.43 2.43
N LEU A 86 16.46 -9.86 1.76
CA LEU A 86 15.08 -9.79 2.19
C LEU A 86 14.54 -11.22 2.26
N LYS A 87 13.93 -11.56 3.39
CA LYS A 87 13.30 -12.84 3.65
C LYS A 87 11.94 -12.93 2.98
N ASN A 88 11.18 -11.84 2.98
CA ASN A 88 9.83 -11.80 2.46
C ASN A 88 9.51 -10.47 1.78
N TYR A 89 8.41 -10.46 1.03
CA TYR A 89 7.90 -9.27 0.36
C TYR A 89 7.50 -8.15 1.32
N GLY A 90 7.18 -8.46 2.59
CA GLY A 90 6.90 -7.47 3.63
C GLY A 90 8.02 -6.46 3.87
N GLN A 91 9.27 -6.81 3.53
CA GLN A 91 10.41 -5.92 3.63
C GLN A 91 10.57 -4.96 2.44
N VAL A 92 9.82 -5.14 1.36
CA VAL A 92 9.84 -4.27 0.16
C VAL A 92 8.48 -3.72 -0.22
N VAL A 93 7.39 -4.28 0.31
CA VAL A 93 6.02 -3.79 0.21
C VAL A 93 5.55 -3.47 1.63
N ARG A 94 5.88 -2.27 2.09
CA ARG A 94 5.81 -1.87 3.49
C ARG A 94 4.49 -1.17 3.80
N VAL A 95 3.80 -1.67 4.81
CA VAL A 95 2.52 -1.13 5.28
C VAL A 95 2.70 0.30 5.80
N VAL A 96 1.90 1.23 5.28
CA VAL A 96 1.91 2.68 5.59
C VAL A 96 3.29 3.34 5.49
N GLY A 97 4.22 2.73 4.76
CA GLY A 97 5.59 3.25 4.63
C GLY A 97 6.46 3.16 5.87
N HIS A 98 6.07 2.35 6.86
CA HIS A 98 6.83 2.22 8.10
C HIS A 98 8.15 1.47 7.88
N CYS A 99 9.29 2.06 8.28
CA CYS A 99 10.63 1.48 8.06
C CYS A 99 10.85 0.17 8.83
N GLY A 100 10.15 -0.02 9.96
CA GLY A 100 10.17 -1.27 10.71
C GLY A 100 9.46 -2.45 10.04
N CYS A 101 8.87 -2.27 8.86
CA CYS A 101 8.16 -3.30 8.09
C CYS A 101 7.15 -4.11 8.93
N PRO A 102 6.29 -3.44 9.72
CA PRO A 102 5.38 -4.10 10.65
C PRO A 102 4.44 -5.03 9.90
N HIS A 103 3.98 -6.07 10.59
CA HIS A 103 3.04 -7.00 10.00
C HIS A 103 1.69 -6.27 9.75
N PRO A 104 0.97 -6.55 8.64
CA PRO A 104 -0.33 -5.92 8.35
C PRO A 104 -1.34 -5.93 9.51
N ARG A 105 -1.32 -6.96 10.36
CA ARG A 105 -2.16 -7.05 11.59
C ARG A 105 -1.96 -5.88 12.56
N GLU A 106 -0.82 -5.21 12.53
CA GLU A 106 -0.50 -4.09 13.42
C GLU A 106 -1.07 -2.75 12.93
N TRP A 107 -1.50 -2.69 11.66
CA TRP A 107 -1.92 -1.45 10.99
C TRP A 107 -3.22 -1.57 10.20
N ALA A 108 -3.75 -2.78 10.02
CA ALA A 108 -5.03 -2.98 9.35
C ALA A 108 -6.16 -2.45 10.22
N PHE A 109 -7.05 -1.68 9.60
CA PHE A 109 -8.15 -1.00 10.27
C PHE A 109 -9.48 -1.30 9.55
N PRO A 110 -10.62 -1.16 10.24
CA PRO A 110 -11.92 -1.45 9.65
C PRO A 110 -12.43 -0.29 8.80
N THR A 111 -13.45 -0.53 7.97
CA THR A 111 -14.04 0.54 7.15
C THR A 111 -14.65 1.65 8.02
N ARG A 112 -14.75 2.85 7.46
CA ARG A 112 -15.40 3.99 8.13
C ARG A 112 -16.80 3.67 8.68
N LYS A 113 -17.60 2.90 7.94
CA LYS A 113 -18.94 2.47 8.38
C LYS A 113 -18.88 1.64 9.67
N VAL A 114 -17.89 0.75 9.78
CA VAL A 114 -17.66 -0.04 11.00
C VAL A 114 -17.17 0.86 12.13
N ILE A 115 -16.23 1.77 11.87
CA ILE A 115 -15.73 2.73 12.87
C ILE A 115 -16.88 3.57 13.44
N GLU A 116 -17.79 4.06 12.59
CA GLU A 116 -18.95 4.86 13.01
C GLU A 116 -19.95 4.04 13.84
N ALA A 117 -20.21 2.78 13.45
CA ALA A 117 -21.09 1.89 14.21
C ALA A 117 -20.49 1.56 15.59
N GLU A 118 -19.21 1.23 15.63
CA GLU A 118 -18.50 0.86 16.86
C GLU A 118 -18.33 2.06 17.79
N SER A 119 -18.10 3.27 17.24
CA SER A 119 -18.08 4.53 18.01
C SER A 119 -19.37 4.72 18.80
N LYS A 120 -20.53 4.50 18.15
CA LYS A 120 -21.84 4.60 18.79
C LYS A 120 -22.03 3.50 19.84
N ARG A 121 -21.58 2.28 19.55
CA ARG A 121 -21.71 1.13 20.46
C ARG A 121 -20.94 1.32 21.76
N ILE A 122 -19.72 1.85 21.70
CA ILE A 122 -18.85 2.00 22.87
C ILE A 122 -18.95 3.39 23.53
N GLY A 123 -19.65 4.34 22.91
CA GLY A 123 -19.78 5.71 23.42
C GLY A 123 -18.50 6.54 23.31
N GLN A 124 -17.62 6.23 22.37
CA GLN A 124 -16.34 6.93 22.14
C GLN A 124 -16.21 7.35 20.67
N ASP A 125 -15.70 8.54 20.39
CA ASP A 125 -15.44 9.00 19.03
C ASP A 125 -14.17 8.34 18.46
N LEU A 126 -14.33 7.22 17.75
CA LEU A 126 -13.22 6.52 17.11
C LEU A 126 -12.76 7.18 15.81
N MET A 127 -13.53 8.11 15.23
CA MET A 127 -13.17 8.78 13.97
C MET A 127 -11.95 9.69 14.08
N ARG A 128 -11.60 10.10 15.31
CA ARG A 128 -10.40 10.90 15.62
C ARG A 128 -9.20 10.04 16.02
N THR A 129 -9.37 8.73 16.04
CA THR A 129 -8.33 7.79 16.45
C THR A 129 -7.37 7.52 15.29
N THR A 130 -6.08 7.36 15.59
CA THR A 130 -5.09 7.01 14.57
C THR A 130 -5.32 5.60 14.05
N TYR A 131 -4.88 5.28 12.83
CA TYR A 131 -5.00 3.91 12.30
C TYR A 131 -4.26 2.88 13.15
N GLY A 132 -3.11 3.23 13.74
CA GLY A 132 -2.38 2.33 14.64
C GLY A 132 -3.15 2.05 15.93
N ASP A 133 -3.82 3.04 16.51
CA ASP A 133 -4.64 2.82 17.71
C ASP A 133 -5.94 2.06 17.40
N LEU A 134 -6.56 2.32 16.24
CA LEU A 134 -7.67 1.50 15.74
C LEU A 134 -7.27 0.03 15.57
N ALA A 135 -6.09 -0.23 15.01
CA ALA A 135 -5.58 -1.60 14.87
C ALA A 135 -5.38 -2.28 16.24
N LYS A 136 -4.89 -1.58 17.25
CA LYS A 136 -4.81 -2.09 18.63
C LYS A 136 -6.19 -2.44 19.21
N LEU A 137 -7.18 -1.58 19.01
CA LEU A 137 -8.57 -1.83 19.44
C LEU A 137 -9.18 -3.04 18.73
N CYS A 138 -8.85 -3.25 17.46
CA CYS A 138 -9.24 -4.47 16.76
C CYS A 138 -8.54 -5.71 17.31
N ASN A 139 -7.24 -5.64 17.57
CA ASN A 139 -6.46 -6.76 18.09
C ASN A 139 -6.86 -7.15 19.53
N SER A 140 -7.38 -6.21 20.32
CA SER A 140 -7.96 -6.49 21.64
C SER A 140 -9.41 -6.98 21.59
N GLY A 141 -10.03 -7.00 20.42
CA GLY A 141 -11.44 -7.39 20.22
C GLY A 141 -12.45 -6.32 20.63
N VAL A 142 -12.00 -5.11 20.99
CA VAL A 142 -12.87 -3.97 21.31
C VAL A 142 -13.63 -3.50 20.08
N VAL A 143 -12.98 -3.45 18.92
CA VAL A 143 -13.59 -3.10 17.63
C VAL A 143 -13.62 -4.33 16.73
N GLN A 144 -14.80 -4.72 16.27
CA GLN A 144 -14.97 -5.92 15.45
C GLN A 144 -15.36 -5.59 14.01
N GLY A 145 -14.87 -6.39 13.06
CA GLY A 145 -15.21 -6.28 11.65
C GLY A 145 -14.04 -6.61 10.73
N ASP A 146 -14.33 -6.66 9.43
CA ASP A 146 -13.32 -6.86 8.41
C ASP A 146 -12.32 -5.69 8.42
N ARG A 147 -11.04 -6.03 8.22
CA ARG A 147 -9.92 -5.10 8.29
C ARG A 147 -9.16 -5.06 6.98
N PHE A 148 -8.62 -3.88 6.68
CA PHE A 148 -7.97 -3.60 5.42
C PHE A 148 -6.70 -2.79 5.63
N VAL A 149 -5.78 -2.89 4.67
CA VAL A 149 -4.64 -1.99 4.54
C VAL A 149 -4.77 -1.24 3.22
N ASN A 150 -4.83 0.09 3.28
CA ASN A 150 -5.07 0.94 2.11
C ASN A 150 -3.85 1.75 1.67
N SER A 151 -2.68 1.57 2.30
CA SER A 151 -1.47 2.33 1.99
C SER A 151 -0.21 1.47 2.12
N TYR A 152 0.65 1.56 1.10
CA TYR A 152 1.94 0.88 1.04
C TYR A 152 3.03 1.78 0.46
N HIS A 153 4.26 1.62 0.95
CA HIS A 153 5.45 2.03 0.22
C HIS A 153 6.12 0.81 -0.40
N ILE A 154 6.54 0.93 -1.65
CA ILE A 154 7.09 -0.18 -2.44
C ILE A 154 8.48 0.19 -2.92
N ASP A 155 9.49 -0.47 -2.39
CA ASP A 155 10.88 0.01 -2.48
C ASP A 155 11.61 -0.47 -3.75
N ASN A 156 11.07 -1.48 -4.46
CA ASN A 156 11.68 -1.99 -5.68
C ASN A 156 10.68 -2.55 -6.71
N GLN A 157 11.20 -2.88 -7.90
CA GLN A 157 10.40 -3.32 -9.03
C GLN A 157 9.73 -4.68 -8.79
N LEU A 158 10.42 -5.62 -8.13
CA LEU A 158 9.82 -6.93 -7.84
C LEU A 158 8.66 -6.80 -6.85
N GLY A 159 8.79 -5.94 -5.84
CA GLY A 159 7.70 -5.59 -4.93
C GLY A 159 6.53 -4.94 -5.66
N LEU A 160 6.80 -4.05 -6.62
CA LEU A 160 5.75 -3.38 -7.40
C LEU A 160 5.00 -4.38 -8.29
N ASN A 161 5.73 -5.25 -8.98
CA ASN A 161 5.17 -6.30 -9.82
C ASN A 161 4.30 -7.24 -8.98
N GLU A 162 4.81 -7.68 -7.83
CA GLU A 162 4.08 -8.62 -6.97
C GLU A 162 2.84 -7.98 -6.35
N PHE A 163 2.93 -6.74 -5.90
CA PHE A 163 1.78 -6.00 -5.38
C PHE A 163 0.71 -5.85 -6.47
N ALA A 164 1.09 -5.44 -7.68
CA ALA A 164 0.17 -5.30 -8.81
C ALA A 164 -0.49 -6.65 -9.18
N ARG A 165 0.28 -7.74 -9.17
CA ARG A 165 -0.22 -9.11 -9.37
C ARG A 165 -1.30 -9.47 -8.34
N VAL A 166 -1.03 -9.23 -7.05
CA VAL A 166 -2.00 -9.48 -5.97
C VAL A 166 -3.27 -8.65 -6.15
N LEU A 167 -3.16 -7.37 -6.52
CA LEU A 167 -4.34 -6.53 -6.78
C LEU A 167 -5.20 -7.09 -7.91
N ARG A 168 -4.58 -7.52 -9.02
CA ARG A 168 -5.30 -8.13 -10.15
C ARG A 168 -6.02 -9.42 -9.72
N GLU A 169 -5.39 -10.24 -8.90
CA GLU A 169 -6.00 -11.47 -8.38
C GLU A 169 -7.21 -11.19 -7.48
N GLN A 170 -7.14 -10.14 -6.65
CA GLN A 170 -8.27 -9.74 -5.81
C GLN A 170 -9.46 -9.27 -6.65
N CYS A 171 -9.21 -8.47 -7.70
CA CYS A 171 -10.29 -7.99 -8.56
C CYS A 171 -10.97 -9.10 -9.37
N ARG A 172 -10.32 -10.24 -9.61
CA ARG A 172 -10.93 -11.40 -10.30
C ARG A 172 -11.81 -12.27 -9.38
N LYS A 173 -11.65 -12.15 -8.07
CA LYS A 173 -12.39 -12.94 -7.07
C LYS A 173 -13.71 -12.28 -6.64
N ASN A 174 -13.88 -11.00 -6.95
CA ASN A 174 -15.10 -10.22 -6.71
C ASN A 174 -15.93 -10.13 -7.98
#